data_AF-A0A8S2Q727-F1
#
_entry.id   AF-A0A8S2Q727-F1
#
_cell.length_a   1.000
_cell.length_b   1.000
_cell.length_c   1.000
_cell.angle_alpha   90.00
_cell.angle_beta   90.00
_cell.angle_gamma   90.00
#
_symmetry.space_group_name_H-M   'P 1'
#
loop_
_entity.id
_entity.type
_entity.pdbx_description
1 polymer ?
#
loop_
_entity_poly.entity_id
_entity_poly.type
_entity_poly.pdbx_seq_one_letter_code
_entity_poly.pdbx_strand_id
1 'polypeptide(L)'
;MGKDFYDVLGITRTATDDEIKRAYKQKALKCHPDKNWEPDAEKKFMDISEAYEILSDINKRSIYDRYGNEGLKDYTLWNTFDSRTTYKNLFPNGDTGTPHPNGDDYYDGNYCIKYKDPTTFYDLYVTLEEVNNGAMRKMKITRKRYNQELKTVVKDEKVLEIQVKPGWKEGTKITFEGEGDEGDARTLAGDIVFIIRDKVHPTFERSNSDLIYRAKVTIKQALLGTVIQIPFLNAQKKSYPLKMQEIITPQTEKHFLNEGLPYPKDSTKRGLLIVKFDIIFPKLLSDEQKTLLDYCFPNSIDFYQTSVTDITTIDEQQRQQQQQQQQQQQQQQQQQQQQQRQQEQKKQQQQEQQQQQQEQQQEQQQQQQQQQQQQRQQEQKKQQQQEQQQQQQEQQQEQQQQQQQQQEQQNNNHHRFNHYNAQHTPPTQRSQKSQNKHHYQTNGTASPSTCPTINVNETIEQQQKSPPNRSDQVKPSTNHSSISPSHSVMPPSPTISSKLMTVTNGIKQSSIINEVSF
;
A
#
# COMPACT_ATOMS: atom_id res chain seq x y z
N MET A 1 3.93 23.26 35.04
CA MET A 1 4.06 21.86 35.52
C MET A 1 3.33 20.97 34.53
N GLY A 2 3.84 19.77 34.24
CA GLY A 2 3.11 18.77 33.45
C GLY A 2 1.95 18.17 34.24
N LYS A 3 0.98 17.56 33.56
CA LYS A 3 -0.12 16.79 34.19
C LYS A 3 0.40 15.42 34.59
N ASP A 4 0.00 14.88 35.72
CA ASP A 4 0.39 13.52 36.09
C ASP A 4 -0.52 12.48 35.41
N PHE A 5 0.05 11.59 34.60
CA PHE A 5 -0.72 10.63 33.79
C PHE A 5 -1.55 9.65 34.63
N TYR A 6 -1.07 9.33 35.84
CA TYR A 6 -1.81 8.55 36.81
C TYR A 6 -3.09 9.26 37.28
N ASP A 7 -3.05 10.57 37.53
CA ASP A 7 -4.23 11.36 37.90
C ASP A 7 -5.17 11.56 36.69
N VAL A 8 -4.60 11.76 35.51
CA VAL A 8 -5.35 11.85 34.24
C VAL A 8 -6.12 10.56 33.95
N LEU A 9 -5.58 9.38 34.28
CA LEU A 9 -6.33 8.10 34.24
C LEU A 9 -7.12 7.79 35.52
N GLY A 10 -6.86 8.48 36.63
CA GLY A 10 -7.57 8.32 37.91
C GLY A 10 -7.19 7.03 38.66
N ILE A 11 -5.90 6.71 38.67
CA ILE A 11 -5.31 5.46 39.17
C ILE A 11 -4.08 5.77 40.04
N THR A 12 -3.67 4.83 40.89
CA THR A 12 -2.44 4.98 41.70
C THR A 12 -1.19 4.67 40.88
N ARG A 13 -0.03 5.20 41.29
CA ARG A 13 1.27 4.87 40.67
C ARG A 13 1.63 3.37 40.74
N THR A 14 1.01 2.65 41.68
CA THR A 14 1.15 1.20 41.87
C THR A 14 0.22 0.34 41.00
N ALA A 15 -0.64 0.93 40.16
CA ALA A 15 -1.64 0.20 39.38
C ALA A 15 -1.03 -0.81 38.38
N THR A 16 -1.73 -1.93 38.20
CA THR A 16 -1.40 -2.98 37.22
C THR A 16 -1.82 -2.59 35.80
N ASP A 17 -1.30 -3.28 34.77
CA ASP A 17 -1.67 -3.00 33.36
C ASP A 17 -3.18 -3.18 33.11
N ASP A 18 -3.79 -4.23 33.64
CA ASP A 18 -5.23 -4.46 33.53
C ASP A 18 -6.06 -3.31 34.15
N GLU A 19 -5.58 -2.70 35.23
CA GLU A 19 -6.22 -1.52 35.85
C GLU A 19 -6.05 -0.27 35.00
N ILE A 20 -4.84 0.00 34.48
CA ILE A 20 -4.55 1.09 33.54
C ILE A 20 -5.45 1.01 32.30
N LYS A 21 -5.51 -0.18 31.70
CA LYS A 21 -6.30 -0.51 30.50
C LYS A 21 -7.81 -0.41 30.75
N ARG A 22 -8.28 -0.83 31.94
CA ARG A 22 -9.68 -0.71 32.37
C ARG A 22 -10.05 0.75 32.63
N ALA A 23 -9.18 1.54 33.26
CA ALA A 23 -9.37 2.97 33.52
C ALA A 23 -9.44 3.76 32.21
N TYR A 24 -8.49 3.55 31.29
CA TYR A 24 -8.51 4.14 29.94
C TYR A 24 -9.82 3.84 29.22
N LYS A 25 -10.23 2.56 29.12
CA LYS A 25 -11.48 2.17 28.45
C LYS A 25 -12.71 2.84 29.07
N GLN A 26 -12.75 3.02 30.39
CA GLN A 26 -13.86 3.71 31.06
C GLN A 26 -13.86 5.24 30.87
N LYS A 27 -12.69 5.88 30.81
CA LYS A 27 -12.60 7.33 30.57
C LYS A 27 -12.79 7.69 29.08
N ALA A 28 -12.19 6.93 28.16
CA ALA A 28 -12.37 7.09 26.72
C ALA A 28 -13.84 6.99 26.29
N LEU A 29 -14.63 6.07 26.88
CA LEU A 29 -16.07 5.96 26.63
C LEU A 29 -16.91 7.15 27.17
N LYS A 30 -16.40 7.90 28.15
CA LYS A 30 -17.07 9.09 28.74
C LYS A 30 -16.68 10.40 28.06
N CYS A 31 -15.48 10.47 27.49
CA CYS A 31 -14.95 11.65 26.81
C CYS A 31 -14.97 11.53 25.28
N HIS A 32 -15.65 10.51 24.71
CA HIS A 32 -15.72 10.33 23.27
C HIS A 32 -16.45 11.50 22.59
N PRO A 33 -15.86 12.19 21.60
CA PRO A 33 -16.39 13.45 21.07
C PRO A 33 -17.78 13.30 20.43
N ASP A 34 -18.06 12.17 19.78
CA ASP A 34 -19.37 11.83 19.19
C ASP A 34 -20.49 11.55 20.23
N LYS A 35 -20.16 11.50 21.54
CA LYS A 35 -21.09 11.15 22.63
C LYS A 35 -21.11 12.14 23.78
N ASN A 36 -20.22 13.13 23.78
CA ASN A 36 -20.11 14.13 24.84
C ASN A 36 -19.89 15.51 24.19
N TRP A 37 -20.94 16.33 24.23
CA TRP A 37 -20.98 17.66 23.61
C TRP A 37 -20.34 18.78 24.47
N GLU A 38 -19.56 18.44 25.51
CA GLU A 38 -18.73 19.44 26.20
C GLU A 38 -17.62 19.96 25.26
N PRO A 39 -17.40 21.29 25.17
CA PRO A 39 -16.37 21.87 24.28
C PRO A 39 -14.92 21.59 24.71
N ASP A 40 -14.72 20.96 25.87
CA ASP A 40 -13.42 20.51 26.39
C ASP A 40 -13.29 18.97 26.38
N ALA A 41 -14.29 18.23 25.88
CA ALA A 41 -14.28 16.76 25.82
C ALA A 41 -13.14 16.22 24.96
N GLU A 42 -12.90 16.83 23.80
CA GLU A 42 -11.80 16.48 22.89
C GLU A 42 -10.42 16.59 23.58
N LYS A 43 -10.18 17.71 24.26
CA LYS A 43 -8.94 17.96 25.01
C LYS A 43 -8.74 16.96 26.15
N LYS A 44 -9.80 16.68 26.92
CA LYS A 44 -9.80 15.62 27.95
C LYS A 44 -9.49 14.26 27.33
N PHE A 45 -10.06 13.93 26.17
CA PHE A 45 -9.82 12.68 25.45
C PHE A 45 -8.37 12.55 24.96
N MET A 46 -7.76 13.65 24.48
CA MET A 46 -6.34 13.70 24.14
C MET A 46 -5.46 13.41 25.36
N ASP A 47 -5.68 14.12 26.49
CA ASP A 47 -4.97 13.86 27.75
C ASP A 47 -5.07 12.39 28.19
N ILE A 48 -6.27 11.81 28.13
CA ILE A 48 -6.56 10.41 28.49
C ILE A 48 -5.83 9.42 27.57
N SER A 49 -5.67 9.75 26.29
CA SER A 49 -4.98 8.90 25.31
C SER A 49 -3.46 8.98 25.44
N GLU A 50 -2.91 10.18 25.64
CA GLU A 50 -1.49 10.40 25.97
C GLU A 50 -1.10 9.60 27.23
N ALA A 51 -1.88 9.76 28.31
CA ALA A 51 -1.66 9.04 29.56
C ALA A 51 -1.67 7.51 29.42
N TYR A 52 -2.52 6.95 28.53
CA TYR A 52 -2.57 5.52 28.30
C TYR A 52 -1.38 5.01 27.46
N GLU A 53 -0.98 5.73 26.42
CA GLU A 53 0.18 5.33 25.59
C GLU A 53 1.47 5.24 26.41
N ILE A 54 1.60 6.11 27.41
CA ILE A 54 2.78 6.25 28.26
C ILE A 54 2.79 5.21 29.40
N LEU A 55 1.64 4.91 29.99
CA LEU A 55 1.54 3.97 31.12
C LEU A 55 1.35 2.50 30.71
N SER A 56 1.00 2.20 29.46
CA SER A 56 0.86 0.82 28.95
C SER A 56 2.15 0.20 28.41
N ASP A 57 3.13 1.00 27.96
CA ASP A 57 4.47 0.50 27.63
C ASP A 57 5.35 0.52 28.89
N ILE A 58 5.84 -0.66 29.28
CA ILE A 58 6.67 -0.84 30.48
C ILE A 58 7.94 0.03 30.48
N ASN A 59 8.49 0.32 29.31
CA ASN A 59 9.68 1.16 29.14
C ASN A 59 9.32 2.64 29.32
N LYS A 60 8.28 3.12 28.61
CA LYS A 60 7.79 4.51 28.72
C LYS A 60 7.36 4.82 30.16
N ARG A 61 6.63 3.90 30.79
CA ARG A 61 6.26 3.98 32.21
C ARG A 61 7.50 4.07 33.11
N SER A 62 8.52 3.24 32.90
CA SER A 62 9.74 3.28 33.70
C SER A 62 10.55 4.59 33.57
N ILE A 63 10.46 5.26 32.42
CA ILE A 63 11.08 6.57 32.17
C ILE A 63 10.27 7.67 32.87
N TYR A 64 8.94 7.66 32.70
CA TYR A 64 8.02 8.59 33.36
C TYR A 64 8.07 8.47 34.90
N ASP A 65 8.12 7.25 35.45
CA ASP A 65 8.23 7.00 36.89
C ASP A 65 9.56 7.49 37.49
N ARG A 66 10.62 7.58 36.67
CA ARG A 66 11.99 7.98 37.09
C ARG A 66 12.30 9.46 36.87
N TYR A 67 11.78 10.06 35.80
CA TYR A 67 12.13 11.42 35.35
C TYR A 67 10.89 12.32 35.10
N GLY A 68 9.69 11.83 35.40
CA GLY A 68 8.44 12.55 35.21
C GLY A 68 8.17 12.92 33.75
N ASN A 69 7.37 13.97 33.58
CA ASN A 69 7.02 14.54 32.28
C ASN A 69 8.20 15.15 31.50
N GLU A 70 9.38 15.28 32.10
CA GLU A 70 10.51 16.00 31.48
C GLU A 70 11.48 15.05 30.81
N GLY A 71 11.90 13.97 31.48
CA GLY A 71 12.63 12.88 30.80
C GLY A 71 11.79 12.13 29.75
N LEU A 72 10.48 12.39 29.70
CA LEU A 72 9.61 11.92 28.64
C LEU A 72 9.54 12.87 27.43
N LYS A 73 9.92 14.15 27.55
CA LYS A 73 10.03 15.06 26.37
C LYS A 73 11.19 14.64 25.48
N ASP A 74 12.34 14.34 26.06
CA ASP A 74 13.50 13.82 25.33
C ASP A 74 13.19 12.49 24.60
N TYR A 75 12.22 11.73 25.11
CA TYR A 75 11.72 10.50 24.50
C TYR A 75 10.60 10.72 23.46
N THR A 76 9.72 11.71 23.65
CA THR A 76 8.56 11.99 22.76
C THR A 76 8.89 12.93 21.61
N LEU A 77 9.94 13.77 21.72
CA LEU A 77 10.49 14.54 20.60
C LEU A 77 11.04 13.62 19.47
N TRP A 78 11.21 12.32 19.74
CA TRP A 78 11.63 11.29 18.79
C TRP A 78 10.47 10.43 18.22
N ASN A 79 9.21 10.73 18.54
CA ASN A 79 8.03 10.18 17.88
C ASN A 79 7.11 11.33 17.44
N THR A 80 7.07 11.65 16.14
CA THR A 80 6.23 12.74 15.63
C THR A 80 4.76 12.53 16.00
N PHE A 81 4.24 13.45 16.80
CA PHE A 81 2.86 13.48 17.25
C PHE A 81 1.90 13.68 16.06
N ASP A 82 1.28 12.59 15.61
CA ASP A 82 0.01 12.65 14.89
C ASP A 82 -1.03 11.71 15.50
N SER A 83 -1.82 12.24 16.44
CA SER A 83 -2.96 11.54 17.04
C SER A 83 -3.99 11.08 16.01
N ARG A 84 -4.05 11.71 14.82
CA ARG A 84 -4.94 11.33 13.72
C ARG A 84 -4.56 9.96 13.13
N THR A 85 -3.28 9.58 13.15
CA THR A 85 -2.82 8.26 12.67
C THR A 85 -3.27 7.15 13.62
N THR A 86 -3.09 7.32 14.93
CA THR A 86 -3.55 6.35 15.94
C THR A 86 -5.08 6.21 15.91
N TYR A 87 -5.82 7.30 15.68
CA TYR A 87 -7.27 7.25 15.49
C TYR A 87 -7.68 6.54 14.19
N LYS A 88 -7.05 6.84 13.05
CA LYS A 88 -7.28 6.13 11.76
C LYS A 88 -7.07 4.61 11.88
N ASN A 89 -6.07 4.18 12.64
CA ASN A 89 -5.79 2.76 12.87
C ASN A 89 -6.80 2.05 13.80
N LEU A 90 -7.63 2.79 14.56
CA LEU A 90 -8.75 2.23 15.32
C LEU A 90 -10.11 2.35 14.60
N PHE A 91 -10.26 3.28 13.65
CA PHE A 91 -11.52 3.57 12.96
C PHE A 91 -11.34 3.59 11.42
N PRO A 92 -11.46 2.42 10.75
CA PRO A 92 -11.05 2.25 9.34
C PRO A 92 -11.75 3.11 8.27
N ASN A 93 -12.86 3.79 8.62
CA ASN A 93 -13.70 4.53 7.67
C ASN A 93 -13.55 6.07 7.81
N GLY A 94 -12.46 6.55 8.41
CA GLY A 94 -12.16 7.98 8.55
C GLY A 94 -11.39 8.56 7.37
N ASP A 95 -12.07 8.82 6.24
CA ASP A 95 -11.47 9.46 5.07
C ASP A 95 -11.01 10.90 5.39
N THR A 96 -9.78 11.25 4.98
CA THR A 96 -9.27 12.62 4.75
C THR A 96 -7.78 12.58 4.40
N GLY A 97 -7.40 13.27 3.32
CA GLY A 97 -6.13 14.00 3.21
C GLY A 97 -4.89 13.25 2.70
N THR A 98 -4.72 13.28 1.38
CA THR A 98 -3.46 13.52 0.62
C THR A 98 -2.10 13.36 1.33
N PRO A 99 -1.18 12.50 0.81
CA PRO A 99 0.25 12.59 1.11
C PRO A 99 0.86 13.89 0.55
N HIS A 100 1.79 14.51 1.27
CA HIS A 100 2.49 15.71 0.81
C HIS A 100 3.76 15.34 0.03
N PRO A 101 3.96 15.81 -1.22
CA PRO A 101 5.21 15.59 -1.95
C PRO A 101 6.23 16.68 -1.59
N ASN A 102 7.29 16.28 -0.88
CA ASN A 102 8.68 16.78 -0.97
C ASN A 102 9.46 16.14 0.19
N GLY A 103 10.59 15.50 -0.12
CA GLY A 103 11.48 14.91 0.87
C GLY A 103 12.68 15.80 1.12
N ASP A 104 12.68 16.49 2.27
CA ASP A 104 13.84 17.21 2.80
C ASP A 104 14.33 16.49 4.07
N ASP A 105 15.47 15.79 3.97
CA ASP A 105 16.00 14.93 5.05
C ASP A 105 16.52 15.76 6.24
N TYR A 106 15.72 15.86 7.32
CA TYR A 106 16.13 16.54 8.55
C TYR A 106 17.10 15.68 9.38
N TYR A 107 18.39 15.73 9.01
CA TYR A 107 19.47 15.11 9.77
C TYR A 107 19.85 15.94 11.01
N ASP A 108 19.33 15.57 12.19
CA ASP A 108 19.95 15.91 13.47
C ASP A 108 20.81 14.73 13.99
N GLY A 109 21.98 15.06 14.52
CA GLY A 109 23.10 14.13 14.64
C GLY A 109 23.45 13.73 16.07
N ASN A 110 22.76 12.73 16.63
CA ASN A 110 23.42 11.73 17.50
C ASN A 110 22.58 10.48 17.89
N TYR A 111 21.28 10.42 17.62
CA TYR A 111 20.47 9.22 17.88
C TYR A 111 20.12 8.52 16.57
N CYS A 112 20.56 7.27 16.41
CA CYS A 112 20.09 6.42 15.32
C CYS A 112 18.89 5.61 15.79
N ILE A 113 17.67 5.98 15.35
CA ILE A 113 16.53 5.06 15.39
C ILE A 113 16.94 3.83 14.59
N LYS A 114 17.01 2.67 15.26
CA LYS A 114 17.21 1.41 14.55
C LYS A 114 15.88 0.80 14.14
N TYR A 115 15.42 1.18 12.96
CA TYR A 115 14.26 0.55 12.33
C TYR A 115 14.54 -0.94 12.10
N LYS A 116 13.52 -1.77 12.32
CA LYS A 116 13.60 -3.22 12.13
C LYS A 116 13.19 -3.58 10.70
N ASP A 117 13.99 -4.40 10.03
CA ASP A 117 13.68 -4.87 8.69
C ASP A 117 12.37 -5.72 8.65
N PRO A 118 11.67 -5.75 7.51
CA PRO A 118 10.35 -6.37 7.40
C PRO A 118 10.38 -7.89 7.68
N THR A 119 9.34 -8.39 8.33
CA THR A 119 9.16 -9.81 8.63
C THR A 119 9.07 -10.64 7.35
N THR A 120 9.93 -11.66 7.23
CA THR A 120 9.92 -12.62 6.12
C THR A 120 9.08 -13.84 6.48
N PHE A 121 8.14 -14.22 5.61
CA PHE A 121 7.24 -15.35 5.83
C PHE A 121 7.62 -16.57 4.98
N TYR A 122 7.53 -17.78 5.56
CA TYR A 122 7.74 -19.05 4.86
C TYR A 122 6.63 -20.05 5.21
N ASP A 123 6.07 -20.75 4.22
CA ASP A 123 5.17 -21.88 4.48
C ASP A 123 5.97 -23.14 4.87
N LEU A 124 5.64 -23.72 6.02
CA LEU A 124 6.18 -24.98 6.53
C LEU A 124 5.18 -26.11 6.31
N TYR A 125 5.39 -26.89 5.25
CA TYR A 125 4.59 -28.07 4.93
C TYR A 125 4.93 -29.25 5.83
N VAL A 126 3.98 -29.66 6.68
CA VAL A 126 4.08 -30.82 7.59
C VAL A 126 3.08 -31.91 7.20
N THR A 127 3.40 -33.16 7.52
CA THR A 127 2.46 -34.28 7.27
C THR A 127 1.53 -34.50 8.46
N LEU A 128 0.42 -35.20 8.24
CA LEU A 128 -0.56 -35.47 9.31
C LEU A 128 0.04 -36.35 10.42
N GLU A 129 0.95 -37.26 10.07
CA GLU A 129 1.71 -38.09 11.01
C GLU A 129 2.65 -37.26 11.90
N GLU A 130 3.30 -36.23 11.34
CA GLU A 130 4.12 -35.27 12.08
C GLU A 130 3.27 -34.39 13.01
N VAL A 131 2.08 -33.99 12.58
CA VAL A 131 1.09 -33.29 13.44
C VAL A 131 0.50 -34.24 14.49
N ASN A 132 0.42 -35.55 14.24
CA ASN A 132 -0.11 -36.52 15.21
C ASN A 132 0.89 -36.83 16.32
N ASN A 133 2.17 -37.04 15.97
CA ASN A 133 3.21 -37.50 16.89
C ASN A 133 4.06 -36.35 17.46
N GLY A 134 4.09 -35.20 16.78
CA GLY A 134 5.12 -34.18 16.93
C GLY A 134 6.37 -34.52 16.11
N ALA A 135 7.11 -33.50 15.67
CA ALA A 135 8.31 -33.66 14.85
C ALA A 135 9.31 -32.51 15.02
N MET A 136 10.60 -32.77 14.80
CA MET A 136 11.62 -31.73 14.62
C MET A 136 11.87 -31.51 13.14
N ARG A 137 11.52 -30.33 12.62
CA ARG A 137 11.80 -29.91 11.25
C ARG A 137 13.01 -28.97 11.24
N LYS A 138 14.04 -29.27 10.45
CA LYS A 138 15.17 -28.35 10.22
C LYS A 138 14.98 -27.66 8.88
N MET A 139 14.92 -26.33 8.87
CA MET A 139 14.72 -25.52 7.68
C MET A 139 15.97 -24.68 7.40
N LYS A 140 16.57 -24.84 6.22
CA LYS A 140 17.63 -23.94 5.75
C LYS A 140 16.97 -22.68 5.19
N ILE A 141 17.29 -21.52 5.75
CA ILE A 141 16.91 -20.22 5.22
C ILE A 141 18.15 -19.50 4.68
N THR A 142 17.94 -18.64 3.69
CA THR A 142 18.94 -17.71 3.16
C THR A 142 18.44 -16.30 3.43
N ARG A 143 19.30 -15.45 3.98
CA ARG A 143 18.97 -14.09 4.41
C ARG A 143 20.09 -13.13 4.06
N LYS A 144 19.81 -11.84 4.14
CA LYS A 144 20.79 -10.74 4.06
C LYS A 144 21.30 -10.43 5.47
N ARG A 145 22.61 -10.27 5.66
CA ARG A 145 23.19 -9.73 6.89
C ARG A 145 24.20 -8.63 6.55
N TYR A 146 24.18 -7.53 7.30
CA TYR A 146 25.12 -6.43 7.11
C TYR A 146 26.50 -6.80 7.66
N ASN A 147 27.53 -6.83 6.80
CA ASN A 147 28.91 -7.05 7.21
C ASN A 147 29.57 -5.69 7.54
N GLN A 148 30.01 -5.53 8.79
CA GLN A 148 30.60 -4.28 9.29
C GLN A 148 31.99 -3.97 8.71
N GLU A 149 32.79 -4.98 8.38
CA GLU A 149 34.13 -4.84 7.82
C GLU A 149 34.08 -4.38 6.35
N LEU A 150 33.20 -5.01 5.58
CA LEU A 150 33.02 -4.76 4.15
C LEU A 150 32.03 -3.63 3.84
N LYS A 151 31.33 -3.11 4.87
CA LYS A 151 30.26 -2.10 4.77
C LYS A 151 29.20 -2.44 3.70
N THR A 152 28.83 -3.72 3.63
CA THR A 152 27.96 -4.24 2.58
C THR A 152 27.13 -5.41 3.07
N VAL A 153 26.05 -5.70 2.35
CA VAL A 153 25.14 -6.81 2.65
C VAL A 153 25.64 -8.10 2.03
N VAL A 154 25.87 -9.10 2.88
CA VAL A 154 26.28 -10.45 2.48
C VAL A 154 25.10 -11.40 2.63
N LYS A 155 25.00 -12.43 1.77
CA LYS A 155 24.03 -13.51 1.94
C LYS A 155 24.54 -14.51 2.97
N ASP A 156 23.79 -14.69 4.04
CA ASP A 156 24.03 -15.68 5.08
C ASP A 156 23.03 -16.86 4.94
N GLU A 157 23.46 -18.05 5.33
CA GLU A 157 22.67 -19.27 5.27
C GLU A 157 22.61 -19.95 6.63
N LYS A 158 21.42 -19.93 7.26
CA LYS A 158 21.22 -20.49 8.60
C LYS A 158 20.21 -21.63 8.57
N VAL A 159 20.45 -22.66 9.38
CA VAL A 159 19.48 -23.71 9.64
C VAL A 159 18.72 -23.36 10.92
N LEU A 160 17.41 -23.24 10.83
CA LEU A 160 16.51 -23.03 11.97
C LEU A 160 15.81 -24.36 12.32
N GLU A 161 15.72 -24.67 13.61
CA GLU A 161 15.10 -25.89 14.11
C GLU A 161 13.71 -25.61 14.69
N ILE A 162 12.70 -26.25 14.12
CA ILE A 162 11.29 -26.00 14.38
C ILE A 162 10.69 -27.24 15.06
N GLN A 163 10.31 -27.11 16.33
CA GLN A 163 9.61 -28.16 17.06
C GLN A 163 8.11 -28.09 16.76
N VAL A 164 7.65 -28.94 15.83
CA VAL A 164 6.24 -29.14 15.51
C VAL A 164 5.58 -29.89 16.67
N LYS A 165 4.73 -29.22 17.44
CA LYS A 165 4.02 -29.85 18.57
C LYS A 165 2.78 -30.62 18.10
N PRO A 166 2.41 -31.74 18.77
CA PRO A 166 1.22 -32.50 18.42
C PRO A 166 -0.05 -31.63 18.39
N GLY A 167 -0.90 -31.87 17.38
CA GLY A 167 -2.21 -31.23 17.25
C GLY A 167 -2.19 -29.79 16.72
N TRP A 168 -1.02 -29.22 16.42
CA TRP A 168 -0.92 -27.89 15.82
C TRP A 168 -1.76 -27.76 14.54
N LYS A 169 -2.51 -26.65 14.44
CA LYS A 169 -3.45 -26.39 13.34
C LYS A 169 -2.74 -25.75 12.13
N GLU A 170 -3.31 -25.89 10.95
CA GLU A 170 -2.93 -25.06 9.80
C GLU A 170 -3.00 -23.57 10.17
N GLY A 171 -2.12 -22.75 9.60
CA GLY A 171 -2.02 -21.32 9.89
C GLY A 171 -1.34 -20.98 11.23
N THR A 172 -0.90 -21.96 12.03
CA THR A 172 -0.10 -21.71 13.24
C THR A 172 1.20 -21.01 12.84
N LYS A 173 1.47 -19.84 13.43
CA LYS A 173 2.65 -19.01 13.16
C LYS A 173 3.76 -19.28 14.19
N ILE A 174 5.00 -19.33 13.73
CA ILE A 174 6.19 -19.59 14.54
C ILE A 174 7.24 -18.51 14.22
N THR A 175 7.41 -17.55 15.13
CA THR A 175 8.34 -16.44 14.98
C THR A 175 9.74 -16.81 15.47
N PHE A 176 10.75 -16.45 14.68
CA PHE A 176 12.16 -16.47 15.01
C PHE A 176 12.66 -15.02 14.98
N GLU A 177 12.88 -14.45 16.16
CA GLU A 177 13.12 -13.02 16.31
C GLU A 177 14.55 -12.62 15.91
N GLY A 178 14.69 -11.59 15.07
CA GLY A 178 15.98 -11.09 14.60
C GLY A 178 16.76 -12.05 13.68
N GLU A 179 16.11 -13.11 13.18
CA GLU A 179 16.72 -14.10 12.29
C GLU A 179 16.57 -13.78 10.79
N GLY A 180 15.83 -12.73 10.42
CA GLY A 180 15.57 -12.31 9.04
C GLY A 180 16.69 -11.51 8.39
N ASP A 181 16.31 -10.72 7.37
CA ASP A 181 17.21 -9.80 6.67
C ASP A 181 17.66 -8.65 7.58
N GLU A 182 18.88 -8.15 7.36
CA GLU A 182 19.49 -6.98 8.01
C GLU A 182 20.24 -6.17 6.94
N GLY A 183 19.68 -5.03 6.54
CA GLY A 183 20.14 -4.21 5.41
C GLY A 183 21.32 -3.30 5.69
N ASP A 184 21.35 -2.63 6.85
CA ASP A 184 22.34 -1.60 7.18
C ASP A 184 22.85 -1.69 8.63
N ALA A 185 24.01 -1.09 8.92
CA ALA A 185 24.51 -0.91 10.29
C ALA A 185 23.51 -0.21 11.24
N ARG A 186 22.59 0.56 10.67
CA ARG A 186 21.53 1.31 11.36
C ARG A 186 20.24 0.52 11.52
N THR A 187 19.98 -0.55 10.77
CA THR A 187 18.77 -1.39 10.96
C THR A 187 18.96 -2.43 12.07
N LEU A 188 17.84 -2.93 12.62
CA LEU A 188 17.80 -4.22 13.32
C LEU A 188 17.34 -5.31 12.34
N ALA A 189 17.90 -6.50 12.49
CA ALA A 189 17.47 -7.66 11.73
C ALA A 189 15.97 -7.93 11.89
N GLY A 190 15.29 -8.20 10.77
CA GLY A 190 13.88 -8.55 10.71
C GLY A 190 13.58 -9.91 11.34
N ASP A 191 12.30 -10.26 11.39
CA ASP A 191 11.86 -11.56 11.91
C ASP A 191 11.63 -12.57 10.79
N ILE A 192 11.80 -13.86 11.10
CA ILE A 192 11.33 -14.95 10.24
C ILE A 192 10.08 -15.56 10.88
N VAL A 193 8.99 -15.67 10.12
CA VAL A 193 7.76 -16.33 10.57
C VAL A 193 7.45 -17.51 9.68
N PHE A 194 7.53 -18.71 10.24
CA PHE A 194 7.02 -19.92 9.58
C PHE A 194 5.52 -20.05 9.82
N ILE A 195 4.77 -20.32 8.75
CA ILE A 195 3.32 -20.58 8.77
C ILE A 195 3.12 -22.07 8.50
N ILE A 196 2.50 -22.79 9.43
CA ILE A 196 2.24 -24.23 9.24
C ILE A 196 1.20 -24.45 8.17
N ARG A 197 1.51 -25.36 7.23
CA ARG A 197 0.63 -25.86 6.17
C ARG A 197 0.54 -27.38 6.24
N ASP A 198 -0.66 -27.91 6.06
CA ASP A 198 -0.85 -29.36 5.94
C ASP A 198 -0.48 -29.83 4.53
N LYS A 199 0.41 -30.82 4.45
CA LYS A 199 0.74 -31.50 3.19
C LYS A 199 -0.40 -32.46 2.84
N VAL A 200 -0.87 -32.40 1.58
CA VAL A 200 -1.92 -33.29 1.05
C VAL A 200 -1.53 -34.76 1.31
N HIS A 201 -2.40 -35.48 2.03
CA HIS A 201 -2.20 -36.87 2.43
C HIS A 201 -3.05 -37.81 1.56
N PRO A 202 -2.53 -38.95 1.07
CA PRO A 202 -3.19 -39.76 0.03
C PRO A 202 -4.50 -40.45 0.45
N THR A 203 -4.77 -40.62 1.75
CA THR A 203 -5.99 -41.29 2.25
C THR A 203 -6.83 -40.46 3.21
N PHE A 204 -6.34 -39.34 3.73
CA PHE A 204 -7.00 -38.60 4.80
C PHE A 204 -7.05 -37.11 4.46
N GLU A 205 -8.23 -36.53 4.64
CA GLU A 205 -8.51 -35.10 4.51
C GLU A 205 -8.65 -34.53 5.93
N ARG A 206 -7.93 -33.45 6.27
CA ARG A 206 -7.89 -32.91 7.63
C ARG A 206 -9.02 -31.90 7.85
N SER A 207 -9.76 -32.05 8.94
CA SER A 207 -10.75 -31.06 9.41
C SER A 207 -10.43 -30.63 10.84
N ASN A 208 -9.63 -29.58 11.01
CA ASN A 208 -9.14 -29.11 12.33
C ASN A 208 -8.34 -30.17 13.12
N SER A 209 -9.01 -30.86 14.07
CA SER A 209 -8.46 -31.98 14.84
C SER A 209 -9.07 -33.32 14.42
N ASP A 210 -10.06 -33.31 13.53
CA ASP A 210 -10.69 -34.49 12.98
C ASP A 210 -10.03 -34.89 11.65
N LEU A 211 -10.16 -36.17 11.31
CA LEU A 211 -9.67 -36.76 10.07
C LEU A 211 -10.86 -37.32 9.28
N ILE A 212 -10.93 -37.04 7.99
CA ILE A 212 -11.95 -37.55 7.07
C ILE A 212 -11.30 -38.63 6.21
N TYR A 213 -11.86 -39.85 6.24
CA TYR A 213 -11.48 -40.96 5.37
C TYR A 213 -12.60 -41.22 4.36
N ARG A 214 -12.26 -41.17 3.07
CA ARG A 214 -13.20 -41.43 1.97
C ARG A 214 -13.10 -42.88 1.51
N ALA A 215 -13.94 -43.73 2.10
CA ALA A 215 -14.01 -45.15 1.80
C ALA A 215 -14.70 -45.37 0.45
N LYS A 216 -13.94 -45.83 -0.55
CA LYS A 216 -14.45 -46.14 -1.89
C LYS A 216 -15.18 -47.48 -1.87
N VAL A 217 -16.46 -47.50 -2.21
CA VAL A 217 -17.32 -48.69 -2.23
C VAL A 217 -18.04 -48.81 -3.57
N THR A 218 -18.18 -50.01 -4.12
CA THR A 218 -19.01 -50.20 -5.31
C THR A 218 -20.50 -50.17 -4.96
N ILE A 219 -21.38 -49.80 -5.89
CA ILE A 219 -22.84 -49.85 -5.68
C ILE A 219 -23.34 -51.23 -5.20
N LYS A 220 -22.72 -52.33 -5.67
CA LYS A 220 -23.00 -53.69 -5.19
C LYS A 220 -22.69 -53.85 -3.68
N GLN A 221 -21.55 -53.35 -3.23
CA GLN A 221 -21.14 -53.38 -1.81
C GLN A 221 -21.97 -52.44 -0.94
N ALA A 222 -22.44 -51.32 -1.51
CA ALA A 222 -23.32 -50.38 -0.82
C ALA A 222 -24.73 -50.94 -0.60
N LEU A 223 -25.25 -51.76 -1.53
CA LEU A 223 -26.60 -52.34 -1.45
C LEU A 223 -26.66 -53.71 -0.74
N LEU A 224 -25.68 -54.59 -0.98
CA LEU A 224 -25.67 -55.95 -0.43
C LEU A 224 -24.87 -56.09 0.89
N GLY A 225 -24.32 -54.98 1.40
CA GLY A 225 -23.38 -54.98 2.51
C GLY A 225 -21.96 -55.38 2.12
N THR A 226 -21.01 -55.08 3.01
CA THR A 226 -19.58 -55.29 2.77
C THR A 226 -18.75 -55.23 4.06
N VAL A 227 -17.47 -55.62 4.00
CA VAL A 227 -16.49 -55.40 5.08
C VAL A 227 -15.38 -54.51 4.53
N ILE A 228 -15.18 -53.34 5.14
CA ILE A 228 -14.26 -52.31 4.68
C ILE A 228 -13.13 -52.21 5.70
N GLN A 229 -11.88 -52.31 5.24
CA GLN A 229 -10.72 -52.07 6.09
C GLN A 229 -10.49 -50.57 6.23
N ILE A 230 -10.75 -50.03 7.42
CA ILE A 230 -10.51 -48.62 7.75
C ILE A 230 -9.06 -48.47 8.24
N PRO A 231 -8.19 -47.74 7.53
CA PRO A 231 -6.84 -47.45 7.99
C PRO A 231 -6.88 -46.40 9.11
N PHE A 232 -5.86 -46.41 9.97
CA PHE A 232 -5.60 -45.38 10.96
C PHE A 232 -4.37 -44.56 10.57
N LEU A 233 -4.28 -43.31 11.03
CA LEU A 233 -3.11 -42.46 10.79
C LEU A 233 -1.84 -42.97 11.51
N ASN A 234 -2.00 -43.73 12.60
CA ASN A 234 -0.88 -44.45 13.20
C ASN A 234 -0.65 -45.77 12.43
N ALA A 235 0.41 -45.82 11.62
CA ALA A 235 0.79 -46.99 10.83
C ALA A 235 1.07 -48.28 11.64
N GLN A 236 1.32 -48.19 12.96
CA GLN A 236 1.46 -49.35 13.84
C GLN A 236 0.11 -49.99 14.23
N LYS A 237 -1.00 -49.28 14.01
CA LYS A 237 -2.34 -49.75 14.38
C LYS A 237 -2.98 -50.49 13.21
N LYS A 238 -3.22 -51.79 13.38
CA LYS A 238 -3.91 -52.65 12.40
C LYS A 238 -5.26 -52.04 12.00
N SER A 239 -5.53 -52.02 10.69
CA SER A 239 -6.79 -51.53 10.12
C SER A 239 -8.01 -52.21 10.74
N TYR A 240 -9.09 -51.43 10.92
CA TYR A 240 -10.34 -51.92 11.53
C TYR A 240 -11.30 -52.49 10.46
N PRO A 241 -11.77 -53.73 10.59
CA PRO A 241 -12.72 -54.34 9.66
C PRO A 241 -14.16 -53.86 9.95
N LEU A 242 -14.54 -52.71 9.39
CA LEU A 242 -15.90 -52.18 9.50
C LEU A 242 -16.87 -53.02 8.66
N LYS A 243 -17.68 -53.85 9.33
CA LYS A 243 -18.79 -54.60 8.71
C LYS A 243 -20.01 -53.71 8.54
N MET A 244 -20.43 -53.48 7.30
CA MET A 244 -21.66 -52.78 6.94
C MET A 244 -22.68 -53.80 6.43
N GLN A 245 -23.83 -53.90 7.09
CA GLN A 245 -24.98 -54.71 6.65
C GLN A 245 -26.19 -53.86 6.25
N GLU A 246 -26.16 -52.58 6.60
CA GLU A 246 -27.13 -51.56 6.21
C GLU A 246 -26.81 -51.05 4.79
N ILE A 247 -27.82 -50.54 4.08
CA ILE A 247 -27.59 -49.87 2.79
C ILE A 247 -26.77 -48.60 3.01
N ILE A 248 -25.65 -48.48 2.30
CA ILE A 248 -24.76 -47.33 2.36
C ILE A 248 -25.24 -46.28 1.36
N THR A 249 -25.55 -45.07 1.86
CA THR A 249 -25.86 -43.89 1.03
C THR A 249 -24.64 -42.96 0.95
N PRO A 250 -24.56 -42.05 -0.05
CA PRO A 250 -23.49 -41.04 -0.10
C PRO A 250 -23.44 -40.11 1.11
N GLN A 251 -24.56 -39.97 1.83
CA GLN A 251 -24.72 -39.17 3.05
C GLN A 251 -24.48 -40.00 4.33
N THR A 252 -24.24 -41.31 4.22
CA THR A 252 -23.91 -42.16 5.36
C THR A 252 -22.51 -41.82 5.85
N GLU A 253 -22.38 -41.57 7.15
CA GLU A 253 -21.10 -41.43 7.84
C GLU A 253 -21.03 -42.43 9.00
N LYS A 254 -19.83 -42.88 9.34
CA LYS A 254 -19.56 -43.59 10.61
C LYS A 254 -18.38 -42.90 11.31
N HIS A 255 -18.56 -42.52 12.57
CA HIS A 255 -17.60 -41.74 13.34
C HIS A 255 -16.89 -42.62 14.36
N PHE A 256 -15.56 -42.55 14.41
CA PHE A 256 -14.73 -43.25 15.39
C PHE A 256 -14.13 -42.25 16.37
N LEU A 257 -14.51 -42.36 17.65
CA LEU A 257 -14.10 -41.46 18.73
C LEU A 257 -12.60 -41.59 19.04
N ASN A 258 -11.92 -40.47 19.26
CA ASN A 258 -10.48 -40.35 19.61
C ASN A 258 -9.47 -40.82 18.52
N GLU A 259 -9.93 -41.21 17.33
CA GLU A 259 -9.08 -41.67 16.23
C GLU A 259 -8.56 -40.54 15.31
N GLY A 260 -9.04 -39.31 15.52
CA GLY A 260 -8.52 -38.09 14.87
C GLY A 260 -7.18 -37.64 15.45
N LEU A 261 -6.75 -36.42 15.13
CA LEU A 261 -5.53 -35.78 15.65
C LEU A 261 -5.70 -35.33 17.12
N PRO A 262 -4.62 -35.22 17.91
CA PRO A 262 -4.67 -34.65 19.25
C PRO A 262 -5.06 -33.15 19.24
N TYR A 263 -5.56 -32.64 20.38
CA TYR A 263 -5.85 -31.22 20.55
C TYR A 263 -4.61 -30.43 21.01
N PRO A 264 -4.27 -29.26 20.42
CA PRO A 264 -3.01 -28.56 20.70
C PRO A 264 -2.91 -27.91 22.09
N LYS A 265 -3.99 -27.88 22.87
CA LYS A 265 -4.00 -27.47 24.29
C LYS A 265 -3.99 -28.64 25.26
N ASP A 266 -4.34 -29.84 24.79
CA ASP A 266 -4.58 -31.01 25.62
C ASP A 266 -4.39 -32.27 24.76
N SER A 267 -3.16 -32.75 24.70
CA SER A 267 -2.75 -33.90 23.89
C SER A 267 -3.40 -35.22 24.31
N THR A 268 -4.05 -35.27 25.49
CA THR A 268 -4.78 -36.46 25.94
C THR A 268 -6.10 -36.64 25.20
N LYS A 269 -6.72 -35.53 24.77
CA LYS A 269 -7.92 -35.52 23.96
C LYS A 269 -7.57 -35.57 22.48
N ARG A 270 -8.40 -36.27 21.69
CA ARG A 270 -8.21 -36.46 20.25
C ARG A 270 -9.53 -36.25 19.51
N GLY A 271 -9.45 -35.81 18.26
CA GLY A 271 -10.63 -35.64 17.40
C GLY A 271 -11.21 -36.97 16.92
N LEU A 272 -12.11 -36.87 15.95
CA LEU A 272 -12.80 -37.98 15.31
C LEU A 272 -12.05 -38.48 14.06
N LEU A 273 -12.19 -39.77 13.75
CA LEU A 273 -12.04 -40.27 12.39
C LEU A 273 -13.44 -40.44 11.79
N ILE A 274 -13.77 -39.61 10.81
CA ILE A 274 -15.04 -39.56 10.10
C ILE A 274 -14.90 -40.37 8.81
N VAL A 275 -15.52 -41.54 8.74
CA VAL A 275 -15.59 -42.34 7.52
C VAL A 275 -16.80 -41.91 6.70
N LYS A 276 -16.55 -41.40 5.50
CA LYS A 276 -17.55 -41.08 4.46
C LYS A 276 -17.42 -42.08 3.31
N PHE A 277 -18.50 -42.32 2.56
CA PHE A 277 -18.52 -43.35 1.51
C PHE A 277 -18.66 -42.76 0.10
N ASP A 278 -17.58 -42.86 -0.68
CA ASP A 278 -17.58 -42.50 -2.10
C ASP A 278 -18.12 -43.71 -2.90
N ILE A 279 -19.40 -43.65 -3.32
CA ILE A 279 -20.05 -44.75 -4.06
C ILE A 279 -19.63 -44.74 -5.54
N ILE A 280 -18.96 -45.80 -5.96
CA ILE A 280 -18.51 -46.03 -7.34
C ILE A 280 -19.60 -46.81 -8.10
N PHE A 281 -20.17 -46.16 -9.10
CA PHE A 281 -21.10 -46.76 -10.05
C PHE A 281 -20.33 -47.45 -11.22
N PRO A 282 -20.87 -48.54 -11.79
CA PRO A 282 -20.32 -49.14 -13.00
C PRO A 282 -20.50 -48.20 -14.19
N LYS A 283 -19.50 -48.14 -15.09
CA LYS A 283 -19.55 -47.27 -16.28
C LYS A 283 -20.48 -47.79 -17.38
N LEU A 284 -20.75 -49.09 -17.40
CA LEU A 284 -21.56 -49.81 -18.38
C LEU A 284 -22.28 -50.96 -17.68
N LEU A 285 -23.44 -51.36 -18.22
CA LEU A 285 -24.26 -52.49 -17.78
C LEU A 285 -24.73 -53.28 -19.01
N SER A 286 -24.78 -54.60 -18.94
CA SER A 286 -25.42 -55.43 -19.97
C SER A 286 -26.95 -55.30 -19.92
N ASP A 287 -27.64 -55.62 -21.01
CA ASP A 287 -29.11 -55.51 -21.06
C ASP A 287 -29.80 -56.52 -20.13
N GLU A 288 -29.19 -57.69 -19.90
CA GLU A 288 -29.56 -58.63 -18.83
C GLU A 288 -29.46 -57.97 -17.44
N GLN A 289 -28.36 -57.27 -17.15
CA GLN A 289 -28.18 -56.57 -15.87
C GLN A 289 -29.20 -55.43 -15.70
N LYS A 290 -29.54 -54.70 -16.77
CA LYS A 290 -30.61 -53.67 -16.74
C LYS A 290 -31.96 -54.30 -16.40
N THR A 291 -32.32 -55.40 -17.07
CA THR A 291 -33.59 -56.12 -16.86
C THR A 291 -33.71 -56.67 -15.43
N LEU A 292 -32.61 -57.19 -14.87
CA LEU A 292 -32.56 -57.64 -13.47
C LEU A 292 -32.66 -56.49 -12.48
N LEU A 293 -32.03 -55.33 -12.76
CA LEU A 293 -32.14 -54.14 -11.91
C LEU A 293 -33.55 -53.54 -11.93
N ASP A 294 -34.18 -53.48 -13.09
CA ASP A 294 -35.58 -53.04 -13.27
C ASP A 294 -36.53 -53.86 -12.40
N TYR A 295 -36.46 -55.20 -12.52
CA TYR A 295 -37.24 -56.13 -11.69
C TYR A 295 -36.92 -56.03 -10.18
N CYS A 296 -35.66 -55.77 -9.80
CA CYS A 296 -35.26 -55.63 -8.40
C CYS A 296 -35.57 -54.26 -7.77
N PHE A 297 -35.77 -53.21 -8.58
CA PHE A 297 -36.04 -51.84 -8.11
C PHE A 297 -37.30 -51.23 -8.76
N PRO A 298 -38.48 -51.87 -8.60
CA PRO A 298 -39.74 -51.44 -9.24
C PRO A 298 -40.29 -50.11 -8.71
N ASN A 299 -39.69 -49.56 -7.64
CA ASN A 299 -40.02 -48.24 -7.10
C ASN A 299 -38.97 -47.18 -7.50
N SER A 300 -38.34 -47.32 -8.66
CA SER A 300 -37.62 -46.22 -9.30
C SER A 300 -38.65 -45.21 -9.83
N ILE A 301 -39.08 -44.30 -8.94
CA ILE A 301 -40.26 -43.45 -9.11
C ILE A 301 -40.26 -42.75 -10.49
N ASP A 302 -41.33 -42.98 -11.26
CA ASP A 302 -41.65 -42.33 -12.53
C ASP A 302 -41.97 -40.82 -12.37
N PHE A 303 -40.99 -40.04 -11.90
CA PHE A 303 -41.11 -38.59 -11.76
C PHE A 303 -41.23 -37.85 -13.11
N TYR A 304 -41.24 -38.60 -14.22
CA TYR A 304 -41.47 -38.14 -15.59
C TYR A 304 -42.75 -38.71 -16.23
N GLN A 305 -43.58 -39.45 -15.49
CA GLN A 305 -44.84 -40.00 -16.02
C GLN A 305 -46.10 -39.56 -15.24
N THR A 306 -46.07 -38.32 -14.76
CA THR A 306 -47.32 -37.53 -14.58
C THR A 306 -47.90 -37.19 -15.97
N SER A 307 -49.22 -37.07 -16.09
CA SER A 307 -49.96 -37.04 -17.36
C SER A 307 -49.42 -36.02 -18.38
N VAL A 308 -49.16 -36.51 -19.61
CA VAL A 308 -48.69 -35.72 -20.78
C VAL A 308 -49.85 -34.93 -21.42
N THR A 309 -50.69 -34.32 -20.59
CA THR A 309 -51.86 -33.51 -20.97
C THR A 309 -51.94 -32.17 -20.24
N ASP A 310 -51.36 -32.04 -19.05
CA ASP A 310 -51.59 -30.89 -18.15
C ASP A 310 -50.31 -30.09 -17.84
N ILE A 311 -49.14 -30.71 -17.99
CA ILE A 311 -47.84 -30.12 -17.61
C ILE A 311 -47.40 -29.03 -18.59
N THR A 312 -47.68 -29.18 -19.89
CA THR A 312 -47.31 -28.21 -20.93
C THR A 312 -47.81 -26.81 -20.60
N THR A 313 -49.09 -26.69 -20.25
CA THR A 313 -49.74 -25.41 -19.90
C THR A 313 -49.09 -24.74 -18.68
N ILE A 314 -48.75 -25.51 -17.64
CA ILE A 314 -48.21 -24.96 -16.39
C ILE A 314 -46.73 -24.59 -16.54
N ASP A 315 -45.93 -25.43 -17.21
CA ASP A 315 -44.50 -25.20 -17.43
C ASP A 315 -44.24 -24.12 -18.49
N GLU A 316 -45.12 -23.96 -19.48
CA GLU A 316 -45.15 -22.76 -20.33
C GLU A 316 -45.56 -21.50 -19.57
N GLN A 317 -46.61 -21.54 -18.73
CA GLN A 317 -47.00 -20.37 -17.92
C GLN A 317 -45.89 -19.95 -16.96
N GLN A 318 -45.21 -20.90 -16.31
CA GLN A 318 -44.08 -20.59 -15.43
C GLN A 318 -42.88 -20.05 -16.22
N ARG A 319 -42.54 -20.60 -17.39
CA ARG A 319 -41.52 -20.01 -18.29
C ARG A 319 -41.89 -18.61 -18.76
N GLN A 320 -43.13 -18.38 -19.19
CA GLN A 320 -43.58 -17.05 -19.64
C GLN A 320 -43.57 -16.04 -18.49
N GLN A 321 -44.00 -16.42 -17.29
CA GLN A 321 -43.97 -15.57 -16.10
C GLN A 321 -42.54 -15.26 -15.65
N GLN A 322 -41.63 -16.23 -15.72
CA GLN A 322 -40.20 -16.04 -15.41
C GLN A 322 -39.49 -15.18 -16.47
N GLN A 323 -39.84 -15.34 -17.76
CA GLN A 323 -39.37 -14.44 -18.83
C GLN A 323 -39.91 -13.01 -18.68
N GLN A 324 -41.19 -12.84 -18.31
CA GLN A 324 -41.75 -11.52 -17.99
C GLN A 324 -41.04 -10.87 -16.79
N GLN A 325 -40.74 -11.63 -15.73
CA GLN A 325 -39.96 -11.12 -14.60
C GLN A 325 -38.54 -10.72 -15.02
N GLN A 326 -37.85 -11.51 -15.85
CA GLN A 326 -36.53 -11.13 -16.38
C GLN A 326 -36.61 -9.89 -17.27
N GLN A 327 -37.62 -9.76 -18.14
CA GLN A 327 -37.82 -8.56 -18.96
C GLN A 327 -38.14 -7.32 -18.09
N GLN A 328 -38.96 -7.45 -17.05
CA GLN A 328 -39.23 -6.35 -16.11
C GLN A 328 -37.97 -5.96 -15.33
N GLN A 329 -37.15 -6.91 -14.87
CA GLN A 329 -35.87 -6.61 -14.22
C GLN A 329 -34.89 -5.93 -15.18
N GLN A 330 -34.78 -6.37 -16.44
CA GLN A 330 -33.96 -5.69 -17.45
C GLN A 330 -34.47 -4.28 -17.75
N GLN A 331 -35.78 -4.08 -17.87
CA GLN A 331 -36.36 -2.74 -18.06
C GLN A 331 -36.12 -1.83 -16.84
N GLN A 332 -36.23 -2.34 -15.61
CA GLN A 332 -35.89 -1.58 -14.40
C GLN A 332 -34.40 -1.23 -14.34
N GLN A 333 -33.49 -2.16 -14.66
CA GLN A 333 -32.06 -1.87 -14.74
C GLN A 333 -31.74 -0.84 -15.83
N GLN A 334 -32.37 -0.94 -17.01
CA GLN A 334 -32.20 0.05 -18.07
C GLN A 334 -32.74 1.44 -17.66
N GLN A 335 -33.89 1.52 -16.97
CA GLN A 335 -34.40 2.77 -16.42
C GLN A 335 -33.48 3.35 -15.33
N GLN A 336 -32.97 2.52 -14.41
CA GLN A 336 -32.01 2.97 -13.39
C GLN A 336 -30.72 3.49 -14.02
N GLN A 337 -30.16 2.80 -15.02
CA GLN A 337 -28.99 3.28 -15.77
C GLN A 337 -29.29 4.58 -16.56
N GLN A 338 -30.48 4.73 -17.13
CA GLN A 338 -30.87 5.98 -17.79
C GLN A 338 -30.98 7.13 -16.77
N GLN A 339 -31.55 6.89 -15.59
CA GLN A 339 -31.62 7.87 -14.51
C GLN A 339 -30.23 8.24 -13.98
N GLN A 340 -29.33 7.27 -13.79
CA GLN A 340 -27.92 7.50 -13.42
C GLN A 340 -27.21 8.36 -14.46
N ARG A 341 -27.28 8.01 -15.76
CA ARG A 341 -26.68 8.84 -16.83
C ARG A 341 -27.26 10.26 -16.89
N GLN A 342 -28.56 10.44 -16.62
CA GLN A 342 -29.17 11.78 -16.53
C GLN A 342 -28.70 12.56 -15.29
N GLN A 343 -28.45 11.89 -14.16
CA GLN A 343 -27.86 12.51 -12.96
C GLN A 343 -26.40 12.90 -13.18
N GLU A 344 -25.62 12.02 -13.83
CA GLU A 344 -24.22 12.29 -14.22
C GLU A 344 -24.14 13.47 -15.21
N GLN A 345 -24.96 13.49 -16.26
CA GLN A 345 -25.03 14.62 -17.19
C GLN A 345 -25.42 15.93 -16.51
N LYS A 346 -26.39 15.92 -15.58
CA LYS A 346 -26.74 17.12 -14.80
C LYS A 346 -25.60 17.57 -13.88
N LYS A 347 -24.90 16.63 -13.25
CA LYS A 347 -23.73 16.92 -12.40
C LYS A 347 -22.57 17.49 -13.22
N GLN A 348 -22.33 16.96 -14.42
CA GLN A 348 -21.33 17.47 -15.35
C GLN A 348 -21.68 18.89 -15.82
N GLN A 349 -22.92 19.13 -16.26
CA GLN A 349 -23.37 20.48 -16.63
C GLN A 349 -23.26 21.49 -15.48
N GLN A 350 -23.56 21.06 -14.25
CA GLN A 350 -23.40 21.90 -13.05
C GLN A 350 -21.92 22.18 -12.76
N GLN A 351 -21.03 21.22 -12.96
CA GLN A 351 -19.57 21.40 -12.81
C GLN A 351 -18.99 22.31 -13.90
N GLU A 352 -19.42 22.17 -15.15
CA GLU A 352 -19.04 23.06 -16.27
C GLU A 352 -19.53 24.51 -16.01
N GLN A 353 -20.74 24.70 -15.49
CA GLN A 353 -21.24 26.02 -15.08
C GLN A 353 -20.44 26.62 -13.92
N GLN A 354 -20.06 25.82 -12.92
CA GLN A 354 -19.19 26.28 -11.83
C GLN A 354 -17.79 26.67 -12.34
N GLN A 355 -17.23 25.90 -13.27
CA GLN A 355 -15.93 26.20 -13.88
C GLN A 355 -15.98 27.51 -14.68
N GLN A 356 -17.02 27.71 -15.52
CA GLN A 356 -17.22 28.97 -16.25
C GLN A 356 -17.40 30.18 -15.32
N GLN A 357 -18.09 30.02 -14.18
CA GLN A 357 -18.20 31.09 -13.18
C GLN A 357 -16.86 31.41 -12.49
N GLN A 358 -16.04 30.39 -12.20
CA GLN A 358 -14.70 30.60 -11.64
C GLN A 358 -13.77 31.29 -12.66
N GLU A 359 -13.83 30.88 -13.92
CA GLU A 359 -13.03 31.47 -15.02
C GLU A 359 -13.40 32.94 -15.25
N GLN A 360 -14.70 33.28 -15.29
CA GLN A 360 -15.15 34.68 -15.34
C GLN A 360 -14.74 35.50 -14.12
N GLN A 361 -14.72 34.93 -12.91
CA GLN A 361 -14.21 35.61 -11.72
C GLN A 361 -12.70 35.85 -11.79
N GLN A 362 -11.91 34.89 -12.28
CA GLN A 362 -10.47 35.05 -12.49
C GLN A 362 -10.18 36.12 -13.55
N GLU A 363 -10.92 36.12 -14.66
CA GLU A 363 -10.76 37.14 -15.71
C GLU A 363 -11.10 38.54 -15.20
N GLN A 364 -12.20 38.71 -14.44
CA GLN A 364 -12.53 39.99 -13.81
C GLN A 364 -11.44 40.46 -12.83
N GLN A 365 -10.89 39.57 -12.00
CA GLN A 365 -9.77 39.90 -11.12
C GLN A 365 -8.52 40.29 -11.92
N GLN A 366 -8.22 39.60 -13.03
CA GLN A 366 -7.06 39.92 -13.86
C GLN A 366 -7.21 41.27 -14.57
N GLN A 367 -8.40 41.59 -15.09
CA GLN A 367 -8.72 42.91 -15.65
C GLN A 367 -8.61 44.02 -14.59
N GLN A 368 -9.11 43.79 -13.36
CA GLN A 368 -8.98 44.74 -12.26
C GLN A 368 -7.51 44.97 -11.86
N GLN A 369 -6.70 43.90 -11.80
CA GLN A 369 -5.25 44.01 -11.56
C GLN A 369 -4.54 44.79 -12.67
N GLN A 370 -4.89 44.59 -13.94
CA GLN A 370 -4.34 45.37 -15.06
C GLN A 370 -4.72 46.85 -14.96
N GLN A 371 -5.96 47.18 -14.63
CA GLN A 371 -6.39 48.57 -14.42
C GLN A 371 -5.61 49.25 -13.29
N GLN A 372 -5.41 48.56 -12.16
CA GLN A 372 -4.58 49.07 -11.06
C GLN A 372 -3.10 49.24 -11.46
N GLN A 373 -2.54 48.33 -12.28
CA GLN A 373 -1.18 48.50 -12.81
C GLN A 373 -1.08 49.73 -13.72
N GLN A 374 -2.05 49.94 -14.61
CA GLN A 374 -2.10 51.13 -15.47
C GLN A 374 -2.25 52.43 -14.65
N GLN A 375 -3.08 52.44 -13.60
CA GLN A 375 -3.20 53.59 -12.68
C GLN A 375 -1.85 53.90 -12.01
N ARG A 376 -1.19 52.91 -11.41
CA ARG A 376 0.14 53.09 -10.79
C ARG A 376 1.19 53.60 -11.79
N GLN A 377 1.17 53.13 -13.04
CA GLN A 377 2.06 53.65 -14.09
C GLN A 377 1.75 55.11 -14.47
N GLN A 378 0.48 55.53 -14.46
CA GLN A 378 0.10 56.93 -14.69
C GLN A 378 0.50 57.82 -13.51
N GLU A 379 0.38 57.33 -12.27
CA GLU A 379 0.82 58.03 -11.06
C GLU A 379 2.34 58.20 -11.03
N GLN A 380 3.11 57.13 -11.33
CA GLN A 380 4.57 57.20 -11.45
C GLN A 380 5.01 58.19 -12.55
N LYS A 381 4.34 58.22 -13.71
CA LYS A 381 4.62 59.21 -14.75
C LYS A 381 4.32 60.64 -14.32
N LYS A 382 3.24 60.87 -13.55
CA LYS A 382 2.94 62.18 -12.95
C LYS A 382 3.98 62.59 -11.92
N GLN A 383 4.42 61.68 -11.05
CA GLN A 383 5.49 61.94 -10.08
C GLN A 383 6.81 62.30 -10.78
N GLN A 384 7.26 61.51 -11.76
CA GLN A 384 8.46 61.81 -12.54
C GLN A 384 8.36 63.16 -13.28
N GLN A 385 7.19 63.51 -13.81
CA GLN A 385 6.97 64.80 -14.46
C GLN A 385 7.00 65.97 -13.45
N GLN A 386 6.49 65.76 -12.24
CA GLN A 386 6.53 66.74 -11.15
C GLN A 386 7.95 66.91 -10.59
N GLU A 387 8.70 65.83 -10.41
CA GLU A 387 10.13 65.85 -10.04
C GLU A 387 10.97 66.58 -11.10
N GLN A 388 10.73 66.33 -12.39
CA GLN A 388 11.41 67.05 -13.48
C GLN A 388 11.08 68.54 -13.49
N GLN A 389 9.83 68.93 -13.20
CA GLN A 389 9.45 70.35 -13.06
C GLN A 389 10.13 70.99 -11.84
N GLN A 390 10.22 70.27 -10.71
CA GLN A 390 10.90 70.76 -9.52
C GLN A 390 12.42 70.92 -9.77
N GLN A 391 13.08 69.94 -10.37
CA GLN A 391 14.50 70.04 -10.75
C GLN A 391 14.76 71.19 -11.73
N GLN A 392 13.85 71.47 -12.67
CA GLN A 392 13.96 72.65 -13.54
C GLN A 392 13.80 73.97 -12.79
N GLN A 393 12.93 74.03 -11.78
CA GLN A 393 12.78 75.22 -10.93
C GLN A 393 14.02 75.41 -10.02
N GLU A 394 14.55 74.34 -9.44
CA GLU A 394 15.77 74.35 -8.64
C GLU A 394 16.98 74.80 -9.48
N GLN A 395 17.17 74.27 -10.70
CA GLN A 395 18.21 74.73 -11.62
C GLN A 395 18.04 76.20 -12.04
N GLN A 396 16.81 76.69 -12.20
CA GLN A 396 16.56 78.12 -12.46
C GLN A 396 16.90 78.99 -11.23
N GLN A 397 16.61 78.53 -10.02
CA GLN A 397 17.00 79.21 -8.78
C GLN A 397 18.51 79.21 -8.58
N GLU A 398 19.20 78.09 -8.84
CA GLU A 398 20.67 78.03 -8.81
C GLU A 398 21.29 78.97 -9.85
N GLN A 399 20.77 79.02 -11.07
CA GLN A 399 21.26 79.96 -12.09
C GLN A 399 21.01 81.43 -11.69
N GLN A 400 19.88 81.75 -11.05
CA GLN A 400 19.63 83.09 -10.51
C GLN A 400 20.56 83.42 -9.34
N GLN A 401 20.83 82.48 -8.42
CA GLN A 401 21.81 82.67 -7.35
C GLN A 401 23.23 82.82 -7.90
N GLN A 402 23.63 82.05 -8.91
CA GLN A 402 24.93 82.20 -9.57
C GLN A 402 25.04 83.54 -10.31
N GLN A 403 23.97 84.03 -10.93
CA GLN A 403 23.95 85.38 -11.52
C GLN A 403 24.03 86.48 -10.45
N GLN A 404 23.33 86.33 -9.31
CA GLN A 404 23.46 87.25 -8.18
C GLN A 404 24.88 87.23 -7.60
N GLN A 405 25.47 86.06 -7.34
CA GLN A 405 26.86 85.94 -6.88
C GLN A 405 27.86 86.49 -7.91
N GLN A 406 27.61 86.35 -9.21
CA GLN A 406 28.44 86.99 -10.25
C GLN A 406 28.26 88.51 -10.27
N GLN A 407 27.06 89.04 -10.05
CA GLN A 407 26.84 90.49 -9.88
C GLN A 407 27.49 91.01 -8.59
N GLU A 408 27.42 90.28 -7.48
CA GLU A 408 28.13 90.63 -6.24
C GLU A 408 29.65 90.56 -6.43
N GLN A 409 30.19 89.56 -7.14
CA GLN A 409 31.60 89.49 -7.49
C GLN A 409 32.00 90.63 -8.44
N GLN A 410 31.15 91.01 -9.40
CA GLN A 410 31.39 92.18 -10.26
C GLN A 410 31.35 93.49 -9.46
N ASN A 411 30.41 93.66 -8.54
CA ASN A 411 30.31 94.83 -7.65
C ASN A 411 31.48 94.91 -6.67
N ASN A 412 31.90 93.79 -6.08
CA ASN A 412 33.09 93.72 -5.21
C ASN A 412 34.39 93.93 -6.00
N ASN A 413 34.48 93.43 -7.24
CA ASN A 413 35.59 93.78 -8.12
C ASN A 413 35.55 95.25 -8.55
N HIS A 414 34.38 95.87 -8.70
CA HIS A 414 34.23 97.30 -8.94
C HIS A 414 34.74 98.14 -7.75
N HIS A 415 34.52 97.67 -6.52
CA HIS A 415 35.11 98.25 -5.30
C HIS A 415 36.63 98.00 -5.20
N ARG A 416 37.14 96.89 -5.74
CA ARG A 416 38.57 96.54 -5.71
C ARG A 416 39.38 97.16 -6.85
N PHE A 417 38.75 97.51 -7.98
CA PHE A 417 39.41 98.15 -9.13
C PHE A 417 39.42 99.69 -9.04
N ASN A 418 39.09 100.25 -7.87
CA ASN A 418 38.97 101.70 -7.69
C ASN A 418 39.77 102.26 -6.49
N HIS A 419 40.91 101.64 -6.17
CA HIS A 419 42.00 102.34 -5.45
C HIS A 419 43.40 101.87 -5.88
N TYR A 420 44.12 102.79 -6.53
CA TYR A 420 45.57 102.91 -6.67
C TYR A 420 46.44 101.65 -6.90
N ASN A 421 46.93 101.54 -8.15
CA ASN A 421 48.28 101.02 -8.39
C ASN A 421 49.29 102.18 -8.26
N ALA A 422 49.96 102.29 -7.10
CA ALA A 422 51.08 103.21 -6.91
C ALA A 422 52.21 102.61 -6.06
N GLN A 423 53.19 102.07 -6.78
CA GLN A 423 54.62 102.02 -6.43
C GLN A 423 55.17 100.92 -5.48
N HIS A 424 56.43 100.55 -5.81
CA HIS A 424 57.49 99.94 -4.99
C HIS A 424 57.47 98.45 -4.53
N THR A 425 58.02 97.60 -5.41
CA THR A 425 59.26 96.78 -5.29
C THR A 425 59.61 95.93 -4.03
N PRO A 426 60.36 94.80 -4.18
CA PRO A 426 60.38 93.66 -3.23
C PRO A 426 61.58 93.60 -2.26
N PRO A 427 61.65 92.57 -1.37
CA PRO A 427 62.76 91.59 -1.50
C PRO A 427 62.51 90.11 -1.09
N THR A 428 63.13 89.19 -1.86
CA THR A 428 64.01 88.06 -1.44
C THR A 428 63.63 87.00 -0.37
N GLN A 429 63.34 85.78 -0.87
CA GLN A 429 63.75 84.41 -0.42
C GLN A 429 63.79 83.94 1.07
N ARG A 430 63.11 82.80 1.33
CA ARG A 430 63.60 81.57 2.04
C ARG A 430 62.57 80.43 1.87
N SER A 431 62.86 79.29 1.23
CA SER A 431 63.42 78.03 1.78
C SER A 431 62.92 77.68 3.21
N GLN A 432 62.38 76.51 3.53
CA GLN A 432 62.86 75.14 3.22
C GLN A 432 61.74 74.08 3.38
N LYS A 433 61.91 72.90 2.72
CA LYS A 433 61.59 71.50 3.18
C LYS A 433 60.16 71.15 3.69
N SER A 434 59.72 69.90 3.74
CA SER A 434 60.00 68.64 3.01
C SER A 434 59.18 67.53 3.69
N GLN A 435 58.52 66.63 2.94
CA GLN A 435 58.77 65.17 3.01
C GLN A 435 57.81 64.33 2.13
N ASN A 436 58.29 63.13 1.78
CA ASN A 436 57.64 62.08 1.00
C ASN A 436 56.49 61.40 1.82
N LYS A 437 55.58 60.58 1.27
CA LYS A 437 55.82 59.39 0.41
C LYS A 437 54.63 58.98 -0.48
N HIS A 438 54.95 58.13 -1.48
CA HIS A 438 54.07 57.25 -2.27
C HIS A 438 53.24 56.30 -1.37
N HIS A 439 52.18 55.60 -1.80
CA HIS A 439 51.89 54.83 -3.04
C HIS A 439 50.35 54.73 -3.23
N TYR A 440 49.74 54.17 -4.28
CA TYR A 440 50.19 53.50 -5.53
C TYR A 440 49.15 53.82 -6.63
N GLN A 441 49.51 53.65 -7.92
CA GLN A 441 48.57 53.69 -9.04
C GLN A 441 48.04 52.29 -9.37
N THR A 442 46.79 52.21 -9.83
CA THR A 442 46.37 51.28 -10.89
C THR A 442 45.49 52.04 -11.89
N ASN A 443 45.51 51.64 -13.17
CA ASN A 443 44.92 52.39 -14.27
C ASN A 443 43.54 51.84 -14.68
N GLY A 444 42.67 52.71 -15.22
CA GLY A 444 41.34 52.34 -15.71
C GLY A 444 40.70 53.48 -16.51
N THR A 445 41.26 53.82 -17.66
CA THR A 445 40.83 54.95 -18.50
C THR A 445 39.50 54.72 -19.20
N ALA A 446 38.61 55.71 -19.16
CA ALA A 446 37.35 55.77 -19.92
C ALA A 446 37.47 56.74 -21.13
N SER A 447 36.35 56.94 -21.86
CA SER A 447 36.06 58.00 -22.86
C SER A 447 36.11 57.57 -24.35
N PRO A 448 35.40 58.28 -25.27
CA PRO A 448 34.02 58.81 -25.13
C PRO A 448 33.15 58.80 -26.42
N SER A 449 31.83 58.97 -26.25
CA SER A 449 30.87 59.49 -27.28
C SER A 449 30.62 58.59 -28.53
N THR A 450 29.65 58.84 -29.42
CA THR A 450 28.74 59.99 -29.64
C THR A 450 27.35 59.52 -30.15
N CYS A 451 26.33 60.38 -30.04
CA CYS A 451 25.00 60.24 -30.69
C CYS A 451 24.93 61.17 -31.96
N PRO A 452 23.80 61.45 -32.65
CA PRO A 452 22.41 60.93 -32.54
C PRO A 452 21.63 60.72 -33.89
N THR A 453 20.32 60.40 -33.78
CA THR A 453 19.18 60.75 -34.70
C THR A 453 19.13 60.24 -36.16
N ILE A 454 18.00 59.61 -36.54
CA ILE A 454 17.00 60.09 -37.55
C ILE A 454 15.78 59.14 -37.60
N ASN A 455 14.62 59.65 -38.04
CA ASN A 455 13.30 59.01 -38.03
C ASN A 455 12.65 59.08 -39.43
N VAL A 456 12.05 57.97 -39.92
CA VAL A 456 11.06 57.94 -41.01
C VAL A 456 10.20 56.68 -40.94
N ASN A 457 8.96 56.76 -41.45
CA ASN A 457 8.01 55.66 -41.57
C ASN A 457 8.17 54.93 -42.92
N GLU A 458 7.65 53.69 -43.06
CA GLU A 458 6.52 53.39 -43.97
C GLU A 458 6.07 51.90 -44.00
N THR A 459 4.78 51.70 -43.68
CA THR A 459 3.72 50.94 -44.37
C THR A 459 4.02 49.73 -45.30
N ILE A 460 3.61 48.54 -44.84
CA ILE A 460 2.82 47.46 -45.51
C ILE A 460 3.02 47.17 -47.03
N GLU A 461 3.48 45.96 -47.38
CA GLU A 461 2.80 44.90 -48.20
C GLU A 461 3.76 43.67 -48.33
N GLN A 462 3.41 42.44 -47.95
CA GLN A 462 2.56 41.40 -48.60
C GLN A 462 3.16 40.60 -49.78
N GLN A 463 3.12 39.27 -49.63
CA GLN A 463 2.94 38.20 -50.65
C GLN A 463 4.11 37.48 -51.38
N GLN A 464 3.93 36.14 -51.41
CA GLN A 464 4.20 35.15 -52.47
C GLN A 464 5.58 34.45 -52.69
N LYS A 465 5.50 33.12 -52.50
CA LYS A 465 6.03 32.00 -53.34
C LYS A 465 7.49 31.52 -53.18
N SER A 466 7.64 30.24 -53.53
CA SER A 466 8.78 29.31 -53.42
C SER A 466 9.12 28.74 -54.82
N PRO A 467 9.96 27.68 -54.99
CA PRO A 467 11.21 27.27 -54.32
C PRO A 467 12.38 27.15 -55.33
N PRO A 468 13.55 26.58 -54.95
CA PRO A 468 13.89 25.23 -55.46
C PRO A 468 14.75 24.38 -54.48
N ASN A 469 15.37 23.25 -54.86
CA ASN A 469 14.85 21.95 -55.38
C ASN A 469 16.03 20.94 -55.52
N ARG A 470 15.76 19.62 -55.59
CA ARG A 470 16.69 18.49 -55.90
C ARG A 470 17.78 18.17 -54.85
N SER A 471 18.31 16.94 -54.72
CA SER A 471 18.09 15.65 -55.43
C SER A 471 18.13 14.49 -54.40
N ASP A 472 17.25 13.48 -54.46
CA ASP A 472 17.44 12.14 -55.09
C ASP A 472 18.59 11.27 -54.53
N GLN A 473 18.49 9.96 -54.23
CA GLN A 473 17.44 8.94 -53.96
C GLN A 473 18.11 7.89 -52.99
N VAL A 474 17.65 6.68 -52.60
CA VAL A 474 16.65 5.64 -52.98
C VAL A 474 16.22 4.99 -51.62
N LYS A 475 15.00 4.55 -51.26
CA LYS A 475 13.95 3.67 -51.85
C LYS A 475 14.32 2.17 -51.98
N PRO A 476 13.37 1.20 -51.92
CA PRO A 476 11.96 1.28 -51.47
C PRO A 476 11.48 0.12 -50.52
N SER A 477 10.37 0.38 -49.80
CA SER A 477 9.12 -0.44 -49.65
C SER A 477 9.17 -1.94 -49.22
N THR A 478 8.07 -2.62 -48.83
CA THR A 478 6.62 -2.33 -48.98
C THR A 478 5.74 -2.92 -47.86
N ASN A 479 4.62 -2.24 -47.62
CA ASN A 479 3.37 -2.70 -46.97
C ASN A 479 2.84 -4.06 -47.53
N HIS A 480 1.88 -4.81 -46.95
CA HIS A 480 0.56 -4.37 -46.46
C HIS A 480 -0.16 -5.34 -45.48
N SER A 481 -0.91 -4.72 -44.55
CA SER A 481 -2.31 -5.01 -44.14
C SER A 481 -2.84 -6.42 -43.79
N SER A 482 -3.33 -6.53 -42.54
CA SER A 482 -4.62 -7.14 -42.08
C SER A 482 -5.02 -8.58 -42.45
N ILE A 483 -5.36 -9.38 -41.43
CA ILE A 483 -6.57 -10.25 -41.31
C ILE A 483 -6.62 -10.90 -39.90
N SER A 484 -7.81 -11.33 -39.46
CA SER A 484 -8.08 -12.12 -38.23
C SER A 484 -9.20 -13.15 -38.54
N PRO A 485 -9.61 -14.10 -37.66
CA PRO A 485 -9.22 -14.34 -36.26
C PRO A 485 -8.99 -15.85 -35.90
N SER A 486 -9.02 -16.16 -34.59
CA SER A 486 -9.50 -17.42 -33.96
C SER A 486 -8.51 -18.52 -33.51
N HIS A 487 -9.08 -19.42 -32.69
CA HIS A 487 -8.62 -20.72 -32.18
C HIS A 487 -7.80 -20.81 -30.86
N SER A 488 -8.46 -21.46 -29.89
CA SER A 488 -7.99 -21.88 -28.57
C SER A 488 -7.12 -23.13 -28.65
N VAL A 489 -6.14 -23.27 -27.73
CA VAL A 489 -5.47 -24.54 -27.42
C VAL A 489 -5.29 -24.69 -25.89
N MET A 490 -5.74 -25.81 -25.34
CA MET A 490 -5.43 -26.26 -23.96
C MET A 490 -4.27 -27.27 -23.98
N PRO A 491 -3.48 -27.39 -22.90
CA PRO A 491 -2.44 -28.43 -22.80
C PRO A 491 -3.05 -29.84 -22.57
N PRO A 492 -2.43 -30.91 -23.11
CA PRO A 492 -2.95 -32.28 -23.01
C PRO A 492 -2.49 -33.03 -21.73
N SER A 493 -3.29 -34.03 -21.33
CA SER A 493 -2.94 -35.00 -20.28
C SER A 493 -2.16 -36.21 -20.83
N PRO A 494 -1.27 -36.85 -20.04
CA PRO A 494 -0.46 -37.99 -20.51
C PRO A 494 -1.26 -39.31 -20.57
N THR A 495 -1.04 -40.09 -21.63
CA THR A 495 -1.55 -41.46 -21.77
C THR A 495 -0.48 -42.49 -21.40
N ILE A 496 -0.87 -43.56 -20.72
CA ILE A 496 0.01 -44.67 -20.33
C ILE A 496 0.27 -45.57 -21.55
N SER A 497 1.56 -45.78 -21.90
CA SER A 497 1.95 -46.86 -22.82
C SER A 497 2.47 -48.05 -22.02
N SER A 498 1.82 -49.21 -22.18
CA SER A 498 2.40 -50.48 -21.76
C SER A 498 3.57 -50.87 -22.65
N LYS A 499 4.51 -51.66 -22.12
CA LYS A 499 5.56 -52.32 -22.93
C LYS A 499 5.83 -53.71 -22.38
N LEU A 500 5.41 -54.73 -23.13
CA LEU A 500 5.72 -56.12 -22.85
C LEU A 500 7.21 -56.38 -23.10
N MET A 501 7.87 -57.12 -22.21
CA MET A 501 9.11 -57.82 -22.51
C MET A 501 9.05 -59.23 -21.92
N THR A 502 9.12 -60.23 -22.80
CA THR A 502 9.21 -61.65 -22.46
C THR A 502 10.65 -61.98 -22.09
N VAL A 503 10.86 -62.62 -20.94
CA VAL A 503 12.11 -63.30 -20.59
C VAL A 503 11.77 -64.72 -20.14
N THR A 504 12.57 -65.69 -20.61
CA THR A 504 12.24 -67.12 -20.57
C THR A 504 12.97 -67.90 -19.48
N ASN A 505 12.28 -68.93 -18.97
CA ASN A 505 12.82 -70.19 -18.41
C ASN A 505 13.78 -70.13 -17.21
N GLY A 506 13.35 -70.75 -16.11
CA GLY A 506 14.17 -70.98 -14.90
C GLY A 506 13.66 -72.17 -14.08
N ILE A 507 13.61 -73.37 -14.69
CA ILE A 507 13.08 -74.58 -14.04
C ILE A 507 14.03 -75.06 -12.92
N LYS A 508 13.52 -75.11 -11.69
CA LYS A 508 13.96 -76.10 -10.68
C LYS A 508 12.75 -76.60 -9.89
N GLN A 509 12.48 -77.90 -9.99
CA GLN A 509 11.67 -78.63 -9.03
C GLN A 509 12.57 -79.15 -7.90
N SER A 510 12.04 -79.18 -6.68
CA SER A 510 12.49 -80.06 -5.61
C SER A 510 11.29 -80.37 -4.71
N SER A 511 11.04 -81.65 -4.49
CA SER A 511 9.82 -82.22 -3.87
C SER A 511 9.96 -82.42 -2.34
N ILE A 512 8.99 -83.16 -1.76
CA ILE A 512 8.75 -83.51 -0.33
C ILE A 512 7.65 -82.61 0.29
N ILE A 513 6.42 -83.02 0.65
CA ILE A 513 5.76 -84.28 1.11
C ILE A 513 5.72 -84.42 2.65
N ASN A 514 4.54 -84.83 3.18
CA ASN A 514 4.14 -85.03 4.60
C ASN A 514 4.00 -83.74 5.46
N GLU A 515 3.15 -83.64 6.50
CA GLU A 515 2.03 -84.45 7.06
C GLU A 515 1.07 -83.49 7.84
N VAL A 516 -0.25 -83.69 7.97
CA VAL A 516 -0.97 -84.39 9.09
C VAL A 516 -0.45 -83.94 10.48
N SER A 517 -1.19 -83.32 11.43
CA SER A 517 -2.65 -83.13 11.70
C SER A 517 -2.92 -81.69 12.22
N PHE A 518 -4.07 -81.27 12.80
CA PHE A 518 -5.32 -81.92 13.25
C PHE A 518 -6.48 -80.90 13.17
#